data_AF-A0A6M3LZ09-F1
#
_entry.id   AF-A0A6M3LZ09-F1
#
_cell.length_a   1.000
_cell.length_b   1.000
_cell.length_c   1.000
_cell.angle_alpha   90.00
_cell.angle_beta   90.00
_cell.angle_gamma   90.00
#
_symmetry.space_group_name_H-M   'P 1'
#
loop_
_entity.id
_entity.type
_entity.pdbx_description
1 polymer ?
#
loop_
_entity_poly.entity_id
_entity_poly.type
_entity_poly.pdbx_seq_one_letter_code
_entity_poly.pdbx_strand_id
1 'polypeptide(L)'
;MDIKVDFKAKENDEIFYKPLTANRRYKFIYIICPDCGSKRWIRPCDIKSKRCSKCSSLYNLSKISKGNGKFKLNGYYVVKLIPDHPYFAMAFKNGYILEHRLIMAQQMGRLLTKNEIVHHRDRNKINNIPDNLKLVTRYNHRETENNDIVELMNKVKNLEAENKRLRIIINGNYSSSRGCLSI
;
A
#
# COMPACT_ATOMS: atom_id res chain seq x y z
N MET A 1 -3.17 26.31 54.08
CA MET A 1 -1.70 26.46 53.98
C MET A 1 -1.31 26.09 52.57
N ASP A 2 -1.25 27.10 51.70
CA ASP A 2 -0.80 26.97 50.33
C ASP A 2 0.67 26.58 50.31
N ILE A 3 0.97 25.36 49.87
CA ILE A 3 2.34 24.94 49.65
C ILE A 3 2.82 25.65 48.38
N LYS A 4 3.46 26.80 48.57
CA LYS A 4 4.29 27.45 47.54
C LYS A 4 5.44 26.49 47.22
N VAL A 5 5.32 25.76 46.12
CA VAL A 5 6.42 24.92 45.61
C VAL A 5 7.26 25.81 44.71
N ASP A 6 8.47 26.18 45.16
CA ASP A 6 9.40 26.99 44.37
C ASP A 6 9.83 26.24 43.10
N PHE A 7 9.33 26.71 41.96
CA PHE A 7 9.70 26.23 40.64
C PHE A 7 11.03 26.87 40.23
N LYS A 8 12.17 26.23 40.54
CA LYS A 8 13.46 26.65 39.97
C LYS A 8 13.54 26.16 38.52
N ALA A 9 13.12 27.02 37.59
CA ALA A 9 13.35 26.85 36.16
C ALA A 9 14.84 26.96 35.85
N LYS A 10 15.39 26.02 35.09
CA LYS A 10 16.64 26.22 34.35
C LYS A 10 16.26 26.17 32.88
N GLU A 11 16.58 27.26 32.19
CA GLU A 11 16.37 27.42 30.74
C GLU A 11 17.19 26.39 29.98
N ASN A 12 16.63 25.95 28.84
CA ASN A 12 17.05 24.91 27.92
C ASN A 12 16.43 23.53 28.21
N ASP A 13 15.35 23.23 27.47
CA ASP A 13 14.62 21.96 27.37
C ASP A 13 13.96 21.44 28.67
N GLU A 14 12.93 22.17 29.11
CA GLU A 14 11.79 21.82 29.99
C GLU A 14 11.75 20.42 30.67
N ILE A 15 12.76 20.08 31.47
CA ILE A 15 12.74 18.95 32.42
C ILE A 15 12.46 19.47 33.83
N PHE A 16 11.33 19.07 34.40
CA PHE A 16 10.88 19.48 35.72
C PHE A 16 11.02 18.33 36.73
N TYR A 17 11.41 18.63 37.97
CA TYR A 17 11.61 17.61 39.00
C TYR A 17 10.52 17.74 40.06
N LYS A 18 9.73 16.68 40.29
CA LYS A 18 8.77 16.65 41.40
C LYS A 18 9.35 15.85 42.57
N PRO A 19 9.54 16.47 43.75
CA PRO A 19 9.82 15.71 44.96
C PRO A 19 8.53 15.04 45.43
N LEU A 20 8.55 13.71 45.58
CA LEU A 20 7.44 12.96 46.18
C LEU A 20 7.76 12.51 47.62
N THR A 21 9.05 12.37 47.97
CA THR A 21 9.60 12.17 49.32
C THR A 21 11.06 12.68 49.38
N ALA A 22 11.64 12.79 50.58
CA ALA A 22 12.99 13.32 50.82
C ALA A 22 14.13 12.68 49.98
N ASN A 23 13.95 11.45 49.48
CA ASN A 23 14.99 10.68 48.78
C ASN A 23 14.64 10.24 47.34
N ARG A 24 13.52 10.67 46.75
CA ARG A 24 13.17 10.34 45.35
C ARG A 24 12.72 11.58 44.58
N ARG A 25 13.56 12.03 43.66
CA ARG A 25 13.23 13.04 42.63
C ARG A 25 12.85 12.31 41.34
N TYR A 26 11.60 12.45 40.92
CA TYR A 26 11.20 11.99 39.59
C TYR A 26 11.31 13.15 38.61
N LYS A 27 12.02 12.92 37.51
CA LYS A 27 12.00 13.79 36.34
C LYS A 27 10.60 13.70 35.72
N PHE A 28 10.05 14.83 35.33
CA PHE A 28 8.85 14.98 34.54
C PHE A 28 9.20 15.87 33.35
N ILE A 29 8.60 15.60 32.21
CA ILE A 29 8.70 16.48 31.05
C ILE A 29 7.30 16.90 30.64
N TYR A 30 7.24 18.12 30.10
CA TYR A 30 6.02 18.66 29.52
C TYR A 30 5.94 18.25 28.05
N ILE A 31 4.83 17.62 27.65
CA ILE A 31 4.62 17.18 26.26
C ILE A 31 3.30 17.75 25.76
N ILE A 32 3.35 18.22 24.51
CA ILE A 32 2.19 18.63 23.72
C ILE A 32 1.92 17.56 22.67
N CYS A 33 0.68 17.05 22.61
CA CYS A 33 0.29 16.07 21.61
C CYS A 33 0.33 16.70 20.21
N PRO A 34 1.04 16.12 19.22
CA PRO A 34 1.16 16.72 17.89
C PRO A 34 -0.16 16.76 17.12
N ASP A 35 -1.11 15.86 17.41
CA ASP A 35 -2.35 15.79 16.62
C ASP A 35 -3.50 16.65 17.19
N CYS A 36 -3.52 16.98 18.49
CA CYS A 36 -4.63 17.70 19.11
C CYS A 36 -4.22 18.82 20.08
N GLY A 37 -2.92 19.03 20.29
CA GLY A 37 -2.41 20.08 21.18
C GLY A 37 -2.63 19.83 22.68
N SER A 38 -3.20 18.69 23.08
CA SER A 38 -3.38 18.37 24.51
C SER A 38 -2.03 18.32 25.22
N LYS A 39 -1.94 18.97 26.39
CA LYS A 39 -0.70 19.16 27.13
C LYS A 39 -0.70 18.30 28.40
N ARG A 40 0.42 17.65 28.71
CA ARG A 40 0.51 16.76 29.88
C ARG A 40 1.93 16.68 30.44
N TRP A 41 1.98 16.50 31.75
CA TRP A 41 3.21 16.14 32.48
C TRP A 41 3.35 14.63 32.52
N ILE A 42 4.52 14.11 32.16
CA ILE A 42 4.79 12.67 32.19
C ILE A 42 6.21 12.40 32.67
N ARG A 43 6.41 11.31 33.41
CA ARG A 43 7.76 10.83 33.74
C ARG A 43 8.42 10.30 32.47
N PRO A 44 9.70 10.59 32.19
CA PRO A 44 10.40 10.09 31.01
C PRO A 44 10.27 8.57 30.80
N CYS A 45 10.31 7.78 31.87
CA CYS A 45 10.16 6.32 31.81
C CYS A 45 8.77 5.84 31.36
N ASP A 46 7.74 6.66 31.52
CA ASP A 46 6.36 6.28 31.18
C ASP A 46 5.98 6.66 29.74
N ILE A 47 6.88 7.34 29.02
CA ILE A 47 6.61 7.82 27.65
C ILE A 47 6.61 6.64 26.68
N LYS A 48 5.41 6.14 26.39
CA LYS A 48 5.18 5.18 25.31
C LYS A 48 5.04 5.86 23.94
N SER A 49 4.63 7.13 23.92
CA SER A 49 4.39 7.91 22.70
C SER A 49 4.34 9.41 23.01
N LYS A 50 4.71 10.24 22.03
CA LYS A 50 4.49 11.70 22.08
C LYS A 50 3.01 12.09 21.93
N ARG A 51 2.17 11.19 21.39
CA ARG A 51 0.71 11.39 21.26
C ARG A 51 0.02 11.19 22.61
N CYS A 52 -1.13 11.86 22.81
CA CYS A 52 -2.03 11.55 23.92
C CYS A 52 -2.69 10.18 23.70
N SER A 53 -3.24 9.58 24.77
CA SER A 53 -3.89 8.25 24.70
C SER A 53 -4.95 8.17 23.60
N LYS A 54 -5.87 9.15 23.55
CA LYS A 54 -6.93 9.23 22.53
C LYS A 54 -6.37 9.29 21.11
N CYS A 55 -5.47 10.23 20.82
CA CYS A 55 -4.88 10.38 19.49
C CYS A 55 -3.99 9.18 19.10
N SER A 56 -3.29 8.58 20.07
CA SER A 56 -2.54 7.35 19.82
C SER A 56 -3.47 6.18 19.47
N SER A 57 -4.60 6.04 20.17
CA SER A 57 -5.62 5.04 19.85
C SER A 57 -6.25 5.27 18.47
N LEU A 58 -6.56 6.53 18.11
CA LEU A 58 -7.06 6.87 16.78
C LEU A 58 -6.01 6.61 15.68
N TYR A 59 -4.74 6.95 15.93
CA TYR A 59 -3.64 6.64 15.02
C TYR A 59 -3.46 5.12 14.85
N ASN A 60 -3.55 4.35 15.93
CA ASN A 60 -3.50 2.89 15.86
C ASN A 60 -4.72 2.31 15.15
N LEU A 61 -5.92 2.87 15.36
CA LEU A 61 -7.12 2.50 14.61
C LEU A 61 -6.93 2.79 13.11
N SER A 62 -6.33 3.93 12.74
CA SER A 62 -5.98 4.25 11.35
C SER A 62 -4.94 3.30 10.74
N LYS A 63 -4.11 2.65 11.57
CA LYS A 63 -3.18 1.59 11.16
C LYS A 63 -3.88 0.24 11.05
N ILE A 64 -4.82 -0.08 11.94
CA ILE A 64 -5.63 -1.30 11.88
C ILE A 64 -6.57 -1.25 10.68
N SER A 65 -7.11 -0.08 10.36
CA SER A 65 -7.85 0.15 9.11
C SER A 65 -6.98 0.03 7.87
N LYS A 66 -5.65 -0.16 7.96
CA LYS A 66 -4.85 -0.70 6.84
C LYS A 66 -5.14 -2.17 6.53
N GLY A 67 -6.07 -2.81 7.22
CA GLY A 67 -6.99 -3.76 6.58
C GLY A 67 -8.18 -2.97 6.01
N ASN A 68 -7.98 -2.27 4.88
CA ASN A 68 -8.92 -1.30 4.27
C ASN A 68 -10.23 -1.92 3.74
N GLY A 69 -10.77 -2.95 4.41
CA GLY A 69 -11.71 -3.88 3.78
C GLY A 69 -11.12 -4.58 2.56
N LYS A 70 -9.79 -4.54 2.37
CA LYS A 70 -9.08 -5.15 1.26
C LYS A 70 -8.29 -6.36 1.72
N PHE A 71 -8.56 -7.53 1.16
CA PHE A 71 -7.83 -8.76 1.45
C PHE A 71 -7.77 -9.68 0.22
N LYS A 72 -7.02 -10.78 0.29
CA LYS A 72 -6.93 -11.77 -0.79
C LYS A 72 -7.95 -12.89 -0.56
N LEU A 73 -8.75 -13.20 -1.57
CA LEU A 73 -9.67 -14.33 -1.62
C LEU A 73 -9.43 -15.11 -2.91
N ASN A 74 -9.04 -16.37 -2.81
CA ASN A 74 -8.79 -17.27 -3.96
C ASN A 74 -7.82 -16.69 -5.02
N GLY A 75 -6.81 -15.94 -4.56
CA GLY A 75 -5.80 -15.31 -5.42
C GLY A 75 -6.21 -13.93 -5.97
N TYR A 76 -7.42 -13.45 -5.72
CA TYR A 76 -7.88 -12.12 -6.12
C TYR A 76 -7.92 -11.17 -4.93
N TYR A 77 -7.72 -9.87 -5.18
CA TYR A 77 -8.08 -8.86 -4.20
C TYR A 77 -9.59 -8.64 -4.17
N VAL A 78 -10.14 -8.56 -2.95
CA VAL A 78 -11.51 -8.13 -2.68
C VAL A 78 -11.48 -6.83 -1.88
N VAL A 79 -12.47 -5.97 -2.07
CA VAL A 79 -12.62 -4.67 -1.39
C VAL A 79 -14.02 -4.53 -0.80
N LYS A 80 -14.14 -3.93 0.38
CA LYS A 80 -15.43 -3.63 1.02
C LYS A 80 -16.06 -2.42 0.37
N LEU A 81 -17.34 -2.52 -0.01
CA LEU A 81 -18.16 -1.40 -0.44
C LEU A 81 -19.17 -1.03 0.66
N ILE A 82 -19.52 0.25 0.72
CA ILE A 82 -20.66 0.74 1.50
C ILE A 82 -21.97 0.46 0.73
N PRO A 83 -23.11 0.23 1.41
CA PRO A 83 -24.39 -0.08 0.75
C PRO A 83 -24.82 0.90 -0.34
N ASP A 84 -24.59 2.21 -0.14
CA ASP A 84 -24.98 3.26 -1.09
C ASP A 84 -24.02 3.41 -2.28
N HIS A 85 -22.99 2.57 -2.39
CA HIS A 85 -22.03 2.65 -3.48
C HIS A 85 -22.68 2.25 -4.82
N PRO A 86 -22.47 2.99 -5.94
CA PRO A 86 -23.13 2.71 -7.22
C PRO A 86 -22.96 1.28 -7.74
N TYR A 87 -21.82 0.66 -7.40
CA TYR A 87 -21.46 -0.71 -7.82
C TYR A 87 -21.79 -1.78 -6.76
N PHE A 88 -22.50 -1.44 -5.67
CA PHE A 88 -22.82 -2.37 -4.58
C PHE A 88 -23.65 -3.57 -5.03
N ALA A 89 -24.47 -3.41 -6.07
CA ALA A 89 -25.27 -4.50 -6.65
C ALA A 89 -24.43 -5.68 -7.19
N MET A 90 -23.13 -5.48 -7.45
CA MET A 90 -22.20 -6.55 -7.85
C MET A 90 -21.44 -7.17 -6.68
N ALA A 91 -21.57 -6.63 -5.47
CA ALA A 91 -20.92 -7.15 -4.29
C ALA A 91 -21.53 -8.49 -3.85
N PHE A 92 -20.74 -9.28 -3.13
CA PHE A 92 -21.20 -10.43 -2.39
C PHE A 92 -22.13 -10.00 -1.24
N LYS A 93 -22.88 -10.96 -0.66
CA LYS A 93 -23.82 -10.71 0.44
C LYS A 93 -23.22 -10.01 1.67
N ASN A 94 -21.91 -10.15 1.88
CA ASN A 94 -21.16 -9.53 2.96
C ASN A 94 -20.64 -8.12 2.61
N GLY A 95 -21.04 -7.53 1.48
CA GLY A 95 -20.66 -6.19 1.03
C GLY A 95 -19.23 -6.08 0.49
N TYR A 96 -18.61 -7.18 0.09
CA TYR A 96 -17.30 -7.17 -0.58
C TYR A 96 -17.43 -7.43 -2.07
N ILE A 97 -16.57 -6.84 -2.89
CA ILE A 97 -16.53 -7.05 -4.34
C ILE A 97 -15.11 -7.41 -4.78
N LEU A 98 -14.98 -8.18 -5.86
CA LEU A 98 -13.68 -8.43 -6.50
C LEU A 98 -13.14 -7.13 -7.12
N GLU A 99 -11.91 -6.75 -6.78
CA GLU A 99 -11.31 -5.48 -7.17
C GLU A 99 -11.22 -5.32 -8.70
N HIS A 100 -10.80 -6.36 -9.42
CA HIS A 100 -10.71 -6.33 -10.89
C HIS A 100 -12.08 -6.12 -11.55
N ARG A 101 -13.18 -6.65 -10.97
CA ARG A 101 -14.54 -6.41 -11.48
C ARG A 101 -14.97 -4.97 -11.22
N LEU A 102 -14.64 -4.43 -10.05
CA LEU A 102 -14.93 -3.04 -9.71
C LEU A 102 -14.22 -2.08 -10.68
N ILE A 103 -12.92 -2.27 -10.91
CA ILE A 103 -12.11 -1.44 -11.82
C ILE A 103 -12.68 -1.51 -13.24
N MET A 104 -12.99 -2.71 -13.75
CA MET A 104 -13.55 -2.87 -15.09
C MET A 104 -14.94 -2.21 -15.22
N ALA A 105 -15.78 -2.32 -14.19
CA ALA A 105 -17.09 -1.68 -14.19
C ALA A 105 -17.01 -0.14 -14.15
N GLN A 106 -16.04 0.40 -13.40
CA GLN A 106 -15.73 1.83 -13.39
C GLN A 106 -15.28 2.32 -14.76
N GLN A 107 -14.37 1.58 -15.41
CA GLN A 107 -13.90 1.89 -16.75
C GLN A 107 -15.01 1.85 -17.80
N MET A 108 -16.00 0.96 -17.65
CA MET A 108 -17.17 0.88 -18.54
C MET A 108 -18.29 1.85 -18.18
N GLY A 109 -18.24 2.49 -17.01
CA GLY A 109 -19.31 3.36 -16.51
C GLY A 109 -20.64 2.64 -16.25
N ARG A 110 -20.65 1.31 -16.12
CA ARG A 110 -21.87 0.52 -15.88
C ARG A 110 -21.59 -0.74 -15.05
N LEU A 111 -22.65 -1.36 -14.54
CA LEU A 111 -22.56 -2.66 -13.88
C LEU A 111 -22.22 -3.77 -14.89
N LEU A 112 -21.42 -4.74 -14.44
CA LEU A 112 -21.13 -5.97 -15.18
C LEU A 112 -22.20 -7.01 -14.88
N THR A 113 -22.68 -7.66 -15.93
CA THR A 113 -23.61 -8.78 -15.87
C THR A 113 -22.91 -10.06 -15.38
N LYS A 114 -23.70 -11.11 -15.09
CA LYS A 114 -23.18 -12.42 -14.65
C LYS A 114 -22.45 -13.21 -15.76
N ASN A 115 -22.68 -12.85 -17.02
CA ASN A 115 -22.08 -13.50 -18.19
C ASN A 115 -20.78 -12.83 -18.62
N GLU A 116 -20.50 -11.63 -18.09
CA GLU A 116 -19.30 -10.87 -18.32
C GLU A 116 -18.24 -11.24 -17.28
N ILE A 117 -17.11 -11.72 -17.78
CA ILE A 117 -15.95 -12.16 -17.00
C ILE A 117 -14.81 -11.19 -17.29
N VAL A 118 -14.07 -10.83 -16.26
CA VAL A 118 -12.85 -10.03 -16.42
C VAL A 118 -11.67 -10.99 -16.50
N HIS A 119 -10.98 -10.97 -17.63
CA HIS A 119 -9.80 -11.77 -17.91
C HIS A 119 -8.52 -10.94 -17.67
N HIS A 120 -7.52 -11.55 -17.05
CA HIS A 120 -6.19 -10.96 -16.86
C HIS A 120 -5.28 -11.44 -17.99
N ARG A 121 -4.83 -10.54 -18.86
CA ARG A 121 -3.97 -10.89 -20.01
C ARG A 121 -2.66 -11.55 -19.59
N ASP A 122 -2.05 -11.05 -18.51
CA ASP A 122 -0.82 -11.60 -17.94
C ASP A 122 -1.02 -12.82 -17.03
N ARG A 123 -2.28 -13.28 -16.86
CA ARG A 123 -2.69 -14.38 -15.96
C ARG A 123 -2.37 -14.16 -14.48
N ASN A 124 -1.92 -12.96 -14.11
CA ASN A 124 -1.61 -12.59 -12.75
C ASN A 124 -2.84 -11.93 -12.10
N LYS A 125 -3.57 -12.72 -11.30
CA LYS A 125 -4.82 -12.34 -10.63
C LYS A 125 -4.72 -11.13 -9.69
N ILE A 126 -3.51 -10.73 -9.31
CA ILE A 126 -3.25 -9.55 -8.46
C ILE A 126 -2.88 -8.30 -9.26
N ASN A 127 -2.58 -8.42 -10.56
CA ASN A 127 -2.27 -7.28 -11.43
C ASN A 127 -3.56 -6.68 -12.00
N ASN A 128 -4.16 -5.76 -11.25
CA ASN A 128 -5.44 -5.14 -11.63
C ASN A 128 -5.27 -3.81 -12.38
N ILE A 129 -4.14 -3.59 -13.07
CA ILE A 129 -3.96 -2.42 -13.95
C ILE A 129 -5.01 -2.51 -15.07
N PRO A 130 -5.78 -1.44 -15.37
CA PRO A 130 -6.85 -1.44 -16.38
C PRO A 130 -6.47 -2.09 -17.71
N ASP A 131 -5.27 -1.78 -18.24
CA ASP A 131 -4.79 -2.32 -19.52
C ASP A 131 -4.55 -3.83 -19.50
N ASN A 132 -4.30 -4.41 -18.33
CA ASN A 132 -4.14 -5.85 -18.13
C ASN A 132 -5.49 -6.57 -18.03
N LEU A 133 -6.59 -5.84 -17.87
CA LEU A 133 -7.93 -6.39 -17.76
C LEU A 133 -8.63 -6.37 -19.11
N LYS A 134 -9.36 -7.45 -19.41
CA LYS A 134 -10.17 -7.57 -20.62
C LYS A 134 -11.54 -8.13 -20.27
N LEU A 135 -12.59 -7.44 -20.70
CA LEU A 135 -13.95 -7.96 -20.54
C LEU A 135 -14.23 -8.99 -21.63
N VAL A 136 -14.62 -10.19 -21.21
CA VAL A 136 -14.98 -11.30 -22.11
C VAL A 136 -16.31 -11.90 -21.68
N THR A 137 -16.97 -12.59 -22.59
CA THR A 137 -18.16 -13.38 -22.23
C THR A 137 -17.74 -14.76 -21.79
N ARG A 138 -18.60 -15.44 -21.02
CA ARG A 138 -18.38 -16.84 -20.62
C ARG A 138 -18.13 -17.77 -21.82
N TYR A 139 -18.79 -17.50 -22.95
CA TYR A 139 -18.65 -18.31 -24.16
C TYR A 139 -17.27 -18.17 -24.80
N ASN A 140 -16.70 -16.95 -24.81
CA ASN A 140 -15.46 -16.65 -25.54
C ASN A 140 -14.22 -16.62 -24.62
N HIS A 141 -14.38 -16.97 -23.33
CA HIS A 141 -13.29 -16.93 -22.36
C HIS A 141 -12.12 -17.84 -22.77
N ARG A 142 -12.39 -19.10 -23.14
CA ARG A 142 -11.36 -20.05 -23.57
C ARG A 142 -10.64 -19.62 -24.84
N GLU A 143 -11.37 -19.05 -25.79
CA GLU A 143 -10.79 -18.55 -27.03
C GLU A 143 -9.85 -17.37 -26.73
N THR A 144 -10.25 -16.47 -25.85
CA THR A 144 -9.41 -15.36 -25.41
C THR A 144 -8.14 -15.85 -24.70
N GLU A 145 -8.26 -16.87 -23.84
CA GLU A 145 -7.11 -17.49 -23.18
C GLU A 145 -6.07 -18.03 -24.17
N ASN A 146 -6.52 -18.60 -25.29
CA ASN A 146 -5.65 -19.11 -26.35
C ASN A 146 -5.00 -17.97 -27.14
N ASN A 147 -5.76 -16.92 -27.46
CA ASN A 147 -5.24 -15.77 -28.19
C ASN A 147 -4.13 -15.06 -27.41
N ASP A 148 -4.28 -14.92 -26.09
CA ASP A 148 -3.26 -14.30 -25.24
C ASP A 148 -1.97 -15.16 -25.18
N ILE A 149 -2.09 -16.51 -25.23
CA ILE A 149 -0.91 -17.39 -25.37
C ILE A 149 -0.19 -17.13 -26.69
N VAL A 150 -0.94 -17.06 -27.79
CA VAL A 150 -0.37 -16.83 -29.13
C VAL A 150 0.32 -15.48 -29.20
N GLU A 151 -0.27 -14.44 -28.64
CA GLU A 151 0.33 -13.10 -28.56
C GLU A 151 1.64 -13.12 -27.74
N LEU A 152 1.63 -13.78 -26.58
CA LEU A 152 2.84 -13.96 -25.76
C LEU A 152 3.93 -14.74 -26.49
N MET A 153 3.57 -15.81 -27.20
CA MET A 153 4.51 -16.61 -27.99
C MET A 153 5.16 -15.79 -29.10
N ASN A 154 4.38 -14.98 -29.82
CA ASN A 154 4.90 -14.08 -30.85
C ASN A 154 5.85 -13.03 -30.26
N LYS A 155 5.51 -12.49 -29.08
CA LYS A 155 6.36 -11.53 -28.38
C LYS A 155 7.69 -12.15 -27.96
N VAL A 156 7.69 -13.37 -27.43
CA VAL A 156 8.92 -14.12 -27.09
C VAL A 156 9.79 -14.31 -28.33
N LYS A 157 9.21 -14.76 -29.44
CA LYS A 157 9.93 -14.96 -30.71
C LYS A 157 10.59 -13.69 -31.21
N ASN A 158 9.90 -12.55 -31.12
CA ASN A 158 10.45 -11.25 -31.53
C ASN A 158 11.59 -10.80 -30.61
N LEU A 159 11.43 -10.94 -29.29
CA LEU A 159 12.47 -10.61 -28.30
C LEU A 159 13.71 -11.49 -28.48
N GLU A 160 13.54 -12.77 -28.80
CA GLU A 160 14.67 -13.67 -29.10
C GLU A 160 15.42 -13.23 -30.36
N ALA A 161 14.69 -12.83 -31.41
CA ALA A 161 15.30 -12.30 -32.64
C ALA A 161 16.07 -11.00 -32.39
N GLU A 162 15.51 -10.10 -31.59
CA GLU A 162 16.15 -8.84 -31.20
C GLU A 162 17.40 -9.08 -30.34
N ASN A 163 17.30 -9.96 -29.32
CA ASN A 163 18.45 -10.36 -28.51
C ASN A 163 19.57 -10.96 -29.35
N LYS A 164 19.23 -11.78 -30.36
CA LYS A 164 20.22 -12.33 -31.29
C LYS A 164 20.92 -11.22 -32.08
N ARG A 165 20.17 -10.23 -32.58
CA ARG A 165 20.74 -9.06 -33.28
C ARG A 165 21.66 -8.26 -32.38
N LEU A 166 21.22 -7.94 -31.16
CA LEU A 166 22.01 -7.18 -30.18
C LEU A 166 23.31 -7.91 -29.81
N ARG A 167 23.28 -9.24 -29.63
CA ARG A 167 24.48 -10.04 -29.38
C ARG A 167 25.49 -9.97 -30.53
N ILE A 168 25.04 -9.98 -31.78
CA ILE A 168 25.91 -9.83 -32.96
C ILE A 168 26.56 -8.43 -32.94
N ILE A 169 25.79 -7.38 -32.69
CA ILE A 169 26.29 -5.99 -32.63
C ILE A 169 27.36 -5.85 -31.55
N ILE A 170 27.09 -6.35 -30.34
CA ILE A 170 28.03 -6.28 -29.21
C ILE A 170 29.33 -7.02 -29.55
N ASN A 171 29.24 -8.26 -30.06
CA ASN A 171 30.42 -9.04 -30.40
C ASN A 171 31.24 -8.42 -31.55
N GLY A 172 30.56 -7.81 -32.53
CA GLY A 172 31.21 -7.02 -33.59
C GLY A 172 31.98 -5.83 -33.04
N ASN A 173 31.38 -5.06 -32.12
CA ASN A 173 32.00 -3.89 -31.49
C ASN A 173 33.18 -4.25 -30.56
N TYR A 174 33.13 -5.41 -29.90
CA TYR A 174 34.26 -5.93 -29.09
C TYR A 174 35.46 -6.37 -29.94
N SER A 175 35.22 -6.76 -31.20
CA SER A 175 36.27 -7.18 -32.13
C SER A 175 37.01 -5.98 -32.73
N SER A 176 36.31 -4.87 -32.98
CA SER A 176 36.91 -3.61 -33.46
C SER A 176 37.68 -2.83 -32.39
N SER A 177 37.37 -3.01 -31.10
CA SER A 177 38.00 -2.29 -29.98
C SER A 177 39.29 -2.95 -29.45
N ARG A 178 39.58 -4.20 -29.81
CA ARG A 178 40.85 -4.89 -29.48
C ARG A 178 42.00 -4.61 -30.46
N GLY A 179 41.77 -3.84 -31.51
CA GLY A 179 42.78 -3.53 -32.54
C GLY A 179 43.78 -2.41 -32.21
N CYS A 180 43.69 -1.78 -31.03
CA CYS A 180 44.52 -0.61 -30.70
C CYS A 180 45.17 -0.73 -29.31
N LEU A 181 45.99 -1.76 -29.10
CA LEU A 181 46.97 -1.84 -28.01
C LEU A 181 48.20 -2.59 -28.55
N SER A 182 48.96 -1.89 -29.39
CA SER A 182 50.34 -2.24 -29.73
C SER A 182 51.20 -1.00 -29.53
N ILE A 183 51.87 -0.94 -28.39
CA ILE A 183 53.09 -0.18 -28.14
C ILE A 183 54.04 -1.15 -27.45
#